data_AF-S4MCC4-F1
#
_entry.id   AF-S4MCC4-F1
#
_cell.length_a   1.000
_cell.length_b   1.000
_cell.length_c   1.000
_cell.angle_alpha   90.00
_cell.angle_beta   90.00
_cell.angle_gamma   90.00
#
_symmetry.space_group_name_H-M   'P 1'
#
loop_
_entity.id
_entity.type
_entity.pdbx_description
1 polymer ?
#
loop_
_entity_poly.entity_id
_entity_poly.type
_entity_poly.pdbx_seq_one_letter_code
_entity_poly.pdbx_strand_id
1 'polypeptide(L)'
;MTVWTAAAPGQPPVIRAFTRRIQSPSVCHMGWWGAALDVRTTPTDCAARRVDAVDLVGAGDAFVAGYLSGLLDGADIPARLHRAVTTAAFAVATRGDWEGLPTRDELGLFDQPDGTTIR
;
A
#
# COMPACT_ATOMS: atom_id res chain seq x y z
N MET A 1 9.47 9.55 9.70
CA MET A 1 8.67 9.00 8.58
C MET A 1 7.29 8.77 9.14
N THR A 2 6.28 9.47 8.62
CA THR A 2 4.90 9.38 9.13
C THR A 2 4.03 8.75 8.05
N VAL A 3 3.28 7.71 8.38
CA VAL A 3 2.41 6.98 7.45
C VAL A 3 0.94 7.31 7.76
N TRP A 4 0.18 7.67 6.73
CA TRP A 4 -1.24 8.03 6.85
C TRP A 4 -2.12 7.14 5.96
N THR A 5 -3.31 6.80 6.45
CA THR A 5 -4.32 6.04 5.71
C THR A 5 -5.50 6.95 5.37
N ALA A 6 -5.83 7.07 4.08
CA ALA A 6 -7.02 7.78 3.61
C ALA A 6 -8.27 6.98 3.92
N ALA A 7 -9.11 7.46 4.84
CA ALA A 7 -10.47 6.98 4.99
C ALA A 7 -11.42 7.82 4.10
N ALA A 8 -12.26 7.13 3.32
CA ALA A 8 -13.37 7.62 2.48
C ALA A 8 -13.07 8.02 1.00
N PRO A 9 -13.98 7.66 0.07
CA PRO A 9 -13.89 8.07 -1.33
C PRO A 9 -14.27 9.54 -1.50
N GLY A 10 -13.38 10.33 -2.11
CA GLY A 10 -13.70 11.68 -2.58
C GLY A 10 -12.74 12.83 -2.24
N GLN A 11 -11.57 12.61 -1.62
CA GLN A 11 -10.68 13.75 -1.31
C GLN A 11 -9.20 13.56 -1.68
N PRO A 12 -8.84 13.70 -2.97
CA PRO A 12 -7.44 13.89 -3.38
C PRO A 12 -6.76 15.21 -2.87
N PRO A 13 -7.43 16.36 -2.63
CA PRO A 13 -6.71 17.59 -2.28
C PRO A 13 -6.35 17.73 -0.79
N VAL A 14 -7.04 17.07 0.14
CA VAL A 14 -6.83 17.31 1.58
C VAL A 14 -5.57 16.61 2.10
N ILE A 15 -5.28 15.40 1.61
CA ILE A 15 -4.11 14.62 2.04
C ILE A 15 -2.81 15.25 1.54
N ARG A 16 -2.72 15.62 0.25
CA ARG A 16 -1.55 16.34 -0.31
C ARG A 16 -1.35 17.73 0.30
N ALA A 17 -2.42 18.41 0.71
CA ALA A 17 -2.30 19.70 1.40
C ALA A 17 -1.77 19.55 2.84
N PHE A 18 -2.11 18.45 3.50
CA PHE A 18 -1.68 18.16 4.87
C PHE A 18 -0.23 17.66 4.95
N THR A 19 0.21 16.79 4.02
CA THR A 19 1.61 16.31 3.98
C THR A 19 2.61 17.46 3.82
N ARG A 20 2.29 18.50 3.04
CA ARG A 20 3.13 19.71 2.91
C ARG A 20 3.37 20.46 4.24
N ARG A 21 2.50 20.26 5.24
CA ARG A 21 2.63 20.86 6.57
C ARG A 21 3.53 20.03 7.50
N ILE A 22 3.71 18.74 7.20
CA ILE A 22 4.63 17.85 7.90
C ILE A 22 6.01 18.07 7.27
N GLN A 23 6.93 18.70 8.01
CA GLN A 23 8.30 19.00 7.53
C GLN A 23 9.20 17.74 7.43
N SER A 24 8.63 16.54 7.28
CA SER A 24 9.30 15.25 7.25
C SER A 24 8.75 14.36 6.12
N PRO A 25 9.57 13.46 5.53
CA PRO A 25 9.08 12.51 4.52
C PRO A 25 7.89 11.69 5.03
N SER A 26 6.83 11.59 4.22
CA SER A 26 5.58 10.94 4.59
C SER A 26 5.06 10.04 3.47
N VAL A 27 4.50 8.89 3.84
CA VAL A 27 3.87 7.92 2.93
C VAL A 27 2.37 7.92 3.21
N CYS A 28 1.55 7.93 2.16
CA CYS A 28 0.09 7.92 2.26
C CYS A 28 -0.49 6.73 1.48
N HIS A 29 -1.28 5.89 2.15
CA HIS A 29 -2.16 4.92 1.51
C HIS A 29 -3.47 5.61 1.10
N MET A 30 -3.83 5.53 -0.17
CA MET A 30 -4.93 6.26 -0.81
C MET A 30 -6.11 5.34 -1.19
N GLY A 31 -6.19 4.16 -0.56
CA GLY A 31 -7.19 3.14 -0.89
C GLY A 31 -7.04 2.65 -2.33
N TRP A 32 -8.15 2.55 -3.07
CA TRP A 32 -8.18 2.17 -4.49
C TRP A 32 -7.39 3.07 -5.45
N TRP A 33 -6.92 4.24 -5.01
CA TRP A 33 -6.02 5.09 -5.81
C TRP A 33 -4.54 4.67 -5.68
N GLY A 34 -4.19 3.81 -4.73
CA GLY A 34 -2.83 3.32 -4.52
C GLY A 34 -2.14 4.00 -3.34
N ALA A 35 -0.88 4.39 -3.53
CA ALA A 35 -0.10 5.05 -2.52
C ALA A 35 0.77 6.17 -3.11
N ALA A 36 1.07 7.15 -2.27
CA ALA A 36 1.91 8.29 -2.61
C ALA A 36 2.96 8.49 -1.50
N LEU A 37 4.21 8.66 -1.89
CA LEU A 37 5.26 9.18 -1.01
C LEU A 37 5.47 10.65 -1.32
N ASP A 38 5.36 11.51 -0.30
CA ASP A 38 5.73 12.91 -0.37
C ASP A 38 7.13 13.10 0.24
N VAL A 39 8.13 13.28 -0.64
CA VAL A 39 9.50 13.68 -0.29
C VAL A 39 9.67 15.13 -0.72
N ARG A 40 10.37 15.93 0.09
CA ARG A 40 10.68 17.37 -0.12
C ARG A 40 11.10 17.79 -1.55
N THR A 41 11.49 16.86 -2.42
CA THR A 41 11.99 17.12 -3.78
C THR A 41 11.18 16.46 -4.89
N THR A 42 10.58 15.28 -4.68
CA THR A 42 9.82 14.56 -5.74
C THR A 42 8.82 13.57 -5.14
N PRO A 43 7.51 13.73 -5.40
CA PRO A 43 6.51 12.72 -5.04
C PRO A 43 6.73 11.43 -5.84
N THR A 44 6.60 10.27 -5.19
CA THR A 44 6.62 8.96 -5.87
C THR A 44 5.25 8.30 -5.68
N ASP A 45 4.54 8.07 -6.76
CA ASP A 45 3.20 7.45 -6.75
C ASP A 45 3.30 5.98 -7.19
N CYS A 46 2.46 5.12 -6.61
CA CYS A 46 2.31 3.71 -6.97
C CYS A 46 0.82 3.37 -7.01
N ALA A 47 0.33 2.86 -8.14
CA ALA A 47 -1.09 2.53 -8.31
C ALA A 47 -1.51 1.35 -7.42
N ALA A 48 -2.77 1.34 -6.97
CA ALA A 48 -3.33 0.19 -6.26
C ALA A 48 -3.41 -1.04 -7.18
N ARG A 49 -3.35 -2.23 -6.58
CA ARG A 49 -3.71 -3.47 -7.27
C ARG A 49 -5.23 -3.57 -7.38
N ARG A 50 -5.71 -4.01 -8.54
CA ARG A 50 -7.12 -4.32 -8.75
C ARG A 50 -7.40 -5.71 -8.22
N VAL A 51 -8.26 -5.79 -7.22
CA VAL A 51 -8.74 -7.02 -6.61
C VAL A 51 -10.22 -6.87 -6.29
N ASP A 52 -10.95 -7.98 -6.25
CA ASP A 52 -12.31 -8.00 -5.72
C ASP A 52 -12.25 -7.87 -4.20
N ALA A 53 -12.54 -6.66 -3.70
CA ALA A 53 -12.48 -6.38 -2.27
C ALA A 53 -13.61 -7.11 -1.52
N VAL A 54 -13.23 -7.91 -0.53
CA VAL A 54 -14.11 -8.70 0.33
C VAL A 54 -14.32 -8.01 1.69
N ASP A 55 -13.23 -7.54 2.30
CA ASP A 55 -13.21 -6.80 3.56
C ASP A 55 -12.21 -5.65 3.45
N LEU A 56 -12.47 -4.49 4.05
CA LEU A 56 -11.55 -3.35 4.01
C LEU A 56 -10.78 -3.15 5.31
N VAL A 57 -11.14 -3.91 6.35
CA VAL A 57 -10.43 -3.90 7.64
C VAL A 57 -8.99 -4.37 7.43
N GLY A 58 -8.04 -3.76 8.14
CA GLY A 58 -6.63 -4.15 8.08
C GLY A 58 -5.84 -3.64 6.87
N ALA A 59 -6.47 -3.06 5.84
CA ALA A 59 -5.78 -2.58 4.63
C ALA A 59 -4.67 -1.56 4.93
N GLY A 60 -4.90 -0.67 5.89
CA GLY A 60 -3.91 0.32 6.33
C GLY A 60 -2.72 -0.33 7.03
N ASP A 61 -2.97 -1.26 7.96
CA ASP A 61 -1.93 -1.96 8.71
C ASP A 61 -1.10 -2.87 7.79
N ALA A 62 -1.77 -3.56 6.87
CA ALA A 62 -1.15 -4.35 5.80
C ALA A 62 -0.24 -3.49 4.91
N PHE A 63 -0.69 -2.29 4.52
CA PHE A 63 0.12 -1.34 3.77
C PHE A 63 1.38 -0.93 4.55
N VAL A 64 1.23 -0.54 5.83
CA VAL A 64 2.37 -0.14 6.68
C VAL A 64 3.35 -1.31 6.85
N ALA A 65 2.84 -2.50 7.12
CA ALA A 65 3.63 -3.72 7.27
C ALA A 65 4.43 -4.03 6.00
N GLY A 66 3.79 -3.95 4.82
CA GLY A 66 4.46 -4.15 3.53
C GLY A 66 5.56 -3.13 3.26
N TYR A 67 5.30 -1.85 3.56
CA TYR A 67 6.30 -0.79 3.39
C TYR A 67 7.51 -0.98 4.33
N LEU A 68 7.24 -1.25 5.62
CA LEU A 68 8.29 -1.47 6.62
C LEU A 68 9.09 -2.74 6.34
N SER A 69 8.45 -3.80 5.86
CA SER A 69 9.12 -5.01 5.39
C SER A 69 10.11 -4.69 4.25
N GLY A 70 9.70 -3.89 3.25
CA GLY A 70 10.59 -3.44 2.17
C GLY A 70 11.76 -2.59 2.68
N LEU A 71 11.51 -1.73 3.67
CA LEU A 71 12.55 -0.93 4.30
C LEU A 71 13.58 -1.79 5.01
N LEU A 72 13.15 -2.79 5.78
CA LEU A 72 14.04 -3.71 6.50
C LEU A 72 14.90 -4.55 5.56
N ASP A 73 14.38 -4.89 4.39
CA ASP A 73 15.14 -5.60 3.35
C ASP A 73 16.07 -4.68 2.53
N GLY A 74 16.12 -3.38 2.84
CA GLY A 74 16.94 -2.41 2.11
C GLY A 74 16.44 -2.07 0.71
N ALA A 75 15.20 -2.42 0.37
CA ALA A 75 14.60 -2.13 -0.94
C ALA A 75 14.54 -0.62 -1.20
N ASP A 76 14.46 -0.18 -2.45
CA ASP A 76 14.28 1.24 -2.77
C ASP A 76 12.83 1.70 -2.54
N ILE A 77 12.59 3.00 -2.67
CA ILE A 77 11.26 3.59 -2.44
C ILE A 77 10.17 2.97 -3.35
N PRO A 78 10.38 2.86 -4.69
CA PRO A 78 9.39 2.21 -5.57
C PRO A 78 9.07 0.78 -5.15
N ALA A 79 10.07 -0.04 -4.83
CA ALA A 79 9.85 -1.42 -4.40
C ALA A 79 9.12 -1.51 -3.06
N ARG A 80 9.40 -0.61 -2.11
CA ARG A 80 8.65 -0.51 -0.84
C ARG A 80 7.18 -0.17 -1.08
N LEU A 81 6.91 0.81 -1.94
CA LEU A 81 5.54 1.21 -2.27
C LEU A 81 4.78 0.09 -2.98
N HIS A 82 5.42 -0.59 -3.95
CA HIS A 82 4.85 -1.75 -4.63
C HIS A 82 4.48 -2.85 -3.64
N ARG A 83 5.41 -3.22 -2.74
CA ARG A 83 5.13 -4.22 -1.70
C ARG A 83 3.98 -3.80 -0.78
N ALA A 84 3.94 -2.52 -0.41
CA ALA A 84 2.89 -1.99 0.46
C ALA A 84 1.50 -2.08 -0.20
N VAL A 85 1.35 -1.65 -1.46
CA VAL A 85 0.07 -1.77 -2.18
C VAL A 85 -0.31 -3.23 -2.46
N THR A 86 0.67 -4.11 -2.70
CA THR A 86 0.44 -5.55 -2.85
C THR A 86 -0.06 -6.17 -1.55
N THR A 87 0.58 -5.86 -0.42
CA THR A 87 0.19 -6.41 0.89
C THR A 87 -1.22 -5.96 1.30
N ALA A 88 -1.56 -4.69 1.02
CA ALA A 88 -2.91 -4.18 1.23
C ALA A 88 -3.95 -4.89 0.35
N ALA A 89 -3.61 -5.20 -0.90
CA ALA A 89 -4.50 -5.91 -1.83
C ALA A 89 -4.84 -7.33 -1.36
N PHE A 90 -3.86 -8.03 -0.80
CA PHE A 90 -4.06 -9.35 -0.17
C PHE A 90 -5.00 -9.28 1.03
N ALA A 91 -4.79 -8.31 1.92
CA ALA A 91 -5.64 -8.11 3.08
C ALA A 91 -7.09 -7.88 2.66
N VAL A 92 -7.33 -6.99 1.69
CA VAL A 92 -8.71 -6.66 1.29
C VAL A 92 -9.41 -7.74 0.47
N ALA A 93 -8.67 -8.67 -0.13
CA ALA A 93 -9.22 -9.79 -0.90
C ALA A 93 -9.69 -10.96 -0.01
N THR A 94 -9.47 -10.90 1.30
CA THR A 94 -9.81 -11.96 2.27
C THR A 94 -10.70 -11.41 3.37
N ARG A 95 -11.44 -12.28 4.08
CA ARG A 95 -12.17 -11.89 5.30
C ARG A 95 -11.22 -11.86 6.49
N GLY A 96 -11.39 -10.86 7.36
CA GLY A 96 -10.52 -10.67 8.52
C GLY A 96 -9.53 -9.52 8.29
N ASP A 97 -8.71 -9.26 9.30
CA ASP A 97 -7.82 -8.10 9.35
C ASP A 97 -6.36 -8.44 9.00
N TRP A 98 -5.92 -9.69 9.22
CA TRP A 98 -4.55 -10.14 8.90
C TRP A 98 -4.48 -11.54 8.28
N GLU A 99 -5.55 -12.31 8.28
CA GLU A 99 -5.60 -13.71 7.86
C GLU A 99 -5.24 -13.89 6.37
N GLY A 100 -5.50 -12.87 5.56
CA GLY A 100 -5.17 -12.86 4.14
C GLY A 100 -3.77 -12.34 3.81
N LEU A 101 -2.93 -12.02 4.80
CA LEU A 101 -1.62 -11.43 4.53
C LEU A 101 -0.69 -12.40 3.78
N PRO A 102 0.07 -11.90 2.78
CA PRO A 102 0.93 -12.74 1.98
C PRO A 102 2.21 -13.09 2.74
N THR A 103 2.69 -14.30 2.51
CA THR A 103 4.07 -14.71 2.74
C THR A 103 4.99 -14.09 1.68
N ARG A 104 6.31 -14.22 1.87
CA ARG A 104 7.31 -13.63 0.97
C ARG A 104 7.20 -14.17 -0.46
N ASP A 105 6.90 -15.45 -0.61
CA ASP A 105 6.80 -16.11 -1.91
C ASP A 105 5.50 -15.73 -2.64
N GLU A 106 4.47 -15.32 -1.89
CA GLU A 106 3.17 -14.91 -2.43
C GLU A 106 3.14 -13.45 -2.93
N LEU A 107 4.12 -12.63 -2.54
CA LEU A 107 4.18 -11.22 -2.96
C LEU A 107 4.23 -11.04 -4.49
N GLY A 108 4.72 -12.04 -5.23
CA GLY A 108 4.78 -12.01 -6.68
C GLY A 108 3.50 -12.44 -7.40
N LEU A 109 2.46 -12.90 -6.69
CA LEU A 109 1.24 -13.44 -7.31
C LEU A 109 0.51 -12.41 -8.16
N PHE A 110 0.49 -11.14 -7.77
CA PHE A 110 -0.13 -10.07 -8.55
C PHE A 110 0.71 -9.60 -9.74
N ASP A 111 1.95 -10.07 -9.88
CA ASP A 111 2.81 -9.81 -11.03
C ASP A 111 2.75 -10.94 -12.07
N GLN A 112 2.00 -12.00 -11.78
CA GLN A 112 1.72 -13.08 -12.71
C GLN A 112 0.48 -12.78 -13.55
N PRO A 113 0.43 -13.26 -14.80
CA PRO A 113 -0.75 -13.10 -15.65
C PRO A 113 -1.99 -13.77 -15.01
N ASP A 114 -3.15 -13.16 -15.27
CA ASP A 114 -4.46 -13.59 -14.77
C ASP A 114 -4.67 -15.09 -15.00
N GLY A 115 -5.13 -15.80 -13.96
CA GLY A 115 -5.45 -17.24 -14.02
C GLY A 115 -4.39 -18.19 -13.46
N THR A 116 -3.30 -17.68 -12.88
CA THR A 116 -2.32 -18.55 -12.22
C THR A 116 -2.81 -18.96 -10.82
N THR A 117 -3.27 -20.20 -10.66
CA THR A 117 -3.61 -20.76 -9.35
C THR A 117 -2.31 -21.24 -8.68
N ILE A 118 -1.90 -20.58 -7.60
CA ILE A 118 -0.81 -21.08 -6.76
C ILE A 118 -1.42 -21.81 -5.57
N ARG A 119 -0.90 -23.04 -5.37
CA ARG A 119 -1.42 -24.09 -4.51
C ARG A 119 -1.19 -23.82 -3.03
#